data_AF-A0A9D2KTR2-F1
#
_entry.id   AF-A0A9D2KTR2-F1
#
_cell.length_a   1.000
_cell.length_b   1.000
_cell.length_c   1.000
_cell.angle_alpha   90.00
_cell.angle_beta   90.00
_cell.angle_gamma   90.00
#
_symmetry.space_group_name_H-M   'P 1'
#
loop_
_entity.id
_entity.type
_entity.pdbx_description
1 polymer ?
#
loop_
_entity_poly.entity_id
_entity_poly.type
_entity_poly.pdbx_seq_one_letter_code
_entity_poly.pdbx_strand_id
1 'polypeptide(L)'
;MKHTLILAATAFLFAACTQDELSSPTGGVEGAVLTFTASIEGGGLTRATVDNTWSGDETVALQINAGGWLNYTADASGNLTGNDYYWQNTDPVTVQGICPATAAGSMTWSVESDQSSYRNYQSGDLLATGMTTVTYGSAANLTFRHQTAKLVVNIVDGPIVPDDPEVTVGDNNLALTGTFTKPSSGSSFGTWTPGAQNGSVTPYRLTPPNTVAGKTIKMSHAALVIPQSLKAGTKLISILIDGQSYSYSLPHDITWKPGCVYTYTITVRAEGLEVSVDTIQDWTDGGGESGNAADLGDGYTVSENGSTYTVYTADGLMAWAEAAQGNPSLNCTLTHDIDLSGTEWEPVGDYRNAYNGTFDGNGHTISNLTITKENLSFGDNCGMFGRVGTNATIQDLTLENVRLIVGADGILIGALAGSNQGTISNCKVSGNISVTNDEMGYAGGVVGLMDSGVIQYCHSSVSIQGGNSGSVGGVLGFGDATVIKGCSFSGSVTGVHWVGGIAGYCRFFADMTGCYSVGEISPPVSYTGGIVGFLQYAGVAGSCYWEGFDGEGVGHCNETDPVSGAYKIDGTTHTWQTATEAMNTALGADSEYIWETTDADTPPTLVKNR
;
A
#
# COMPACT_ATOMS: atom_id res chain seq x y z
N MET A 1 50.96 31.83 -63.18
CA MET A 1 52.38 31.87 -62.77
C MET A 1 52.38 32.28 -61.31
N LYS A 2 52.76 31.40 -60.38
CA LYS A 2 54.15 31.10 -59.91
C LYS A 2 54.69 32.16 -58.93
N HIS A 3 54.84 31.74 -57.66
CA HIS A 3 55.84 32.20 -56.67
C HIS A 3 55.78 33.68 -56.20
N THR A 4 56.27 34.10 -55.02
CA THR A 4 56.63 33.46 -53.73
C THR A 4 56.86 34.60 -52.72
N LEU A 5 56.44 34.44 -51.45
CA LEU A 5 56.97 35.00 -50.17
C LEU A 5 57.81 36.31 -50.16
N ILE A 6 57.54 37.28 -49.23
CA ILE A 6 58.51 37.86 -48.23
C ILE A 6 58.06 39.17 -47.52
N LEU A 7 58.36 39.24 -46.20
CA LEU A 7 58.55 40.35 -45.21
C LEU A 7 57.54 41.51 -44.98
N ALA A 8 57.08 41.55 -43.72
CA ALA A 8 57.32 42.58 -42.69
C ALA A 8 57.05 44.09 -42.92
N ALA A 9 56.04 44.57 -42.18
CA ALA A 9 56.01 45.77 -41.31
C ALA A 9 57.01 46.93 -41.52
N THR A 10 56.47 48.16 -41.60
CA THR A 10 57.08 49.32 -40.93
C THR A 10 56.01 50.36 -40.57
N ALA A 11 56.04 50.87 -39.34
CA ALA A 11 55.22 52.00 -38.90
C ALA A 11 55.91 53.34 -39.22
N PHE A 12 55.17 54.44 -39.19
CA PHE A 12 55.76 55.79 -39.13
C PHE A 12 55.10 56.61 -38.02
N LEU A 13 55.92 57.04 -37.06
CA LEU A 13 55.58 58.03 -36.04
C LEU A 13 55.86 59.46 -36.55
N PHE A 14 55.15 60.42 -35.96
CA PHE A 14 55.72 61.71 -35.53
C PHE A 14 55.41 61.81 -34.01
N ALA A 15 56.39 61.70 -33.11
CA ALA A 15 57.35 62.72 -32.67
C ALA A 15 56.70 63.73 -31.67
N ALA A 16 56.99 63.63 -30.35
CA ALA A 16 58.17 64.17 -29.62
C ALA A 16 58.02 65.67 -29.26
N CYS A 17 58.39 66.24 -28.11
CA CYS A 17 59.05 65.86 -26.82
C CYS A 17 58.48 66.81 -25.72
N THR A 18 58.78 66.78 -24.40
CA THR A 18 60.05 66.59 -23.66
C THR A 18 59.84 65.92 -22.28
N GLN A 19 60.89 65.29 -21.75
CA GLN A 19 60.96 64.82 -20.36
C GLN A 19 61.12 65.99 -19.37
N ASP A 20 60.65 65.78 -18.14
CA ASP A 20 61.40 66.15 -16.93
C ASP A 20 61.35 64.94 -15.98
N GLU A 21 62.45 64.64 -15.29
CA GLU A 21 62.53 63.42 -14.48
C GLU A 21 61.85 63.61 -13.12
N LEU A 22 60.86 62.75 -12.84
CA LEU A 22 60.51 62.40 -11.47
C LEU A 22 60.83 60.92 -11.25
N SER A 23 61.66 60.67 -10.24
CA SER A 23 62.16 59.36 -9.82
C SER A 23 61.09 58.27 -9.81
N SER A 24 61.41 57.11 -10.39
CA SER A 24 60.57 55.92 -10.38
C SER A 24 60.12 55.56 -8.95
N PRO A 25 58.82 55.49 -8.64
CA PRO A 25 58.37 54.75 -7.49
C PRO A 25 58.56 53.25 -7.79
N THR A 26 59.43 52.62 -7.00
CA THR A 26 59.57 51.17 -6.93
C THR A 26 58.22 50.51 -6.62
N GLY A 27 57.74 49.63 -7.51
CA GLY A 27 56.70 48.63 -7.22
C GLY A 27 55.41 49.13 -6.57
N GLY A 28 54.54 49.80 -7.33
CA GLY A 28 53.15 50.08 -6.92
C GLY A 28 52.24 48.88 -7.17
N VAL A 29 51.48 48.46 -6.16
CA VAL A 29 50.77 47.16 -6.12
C VAL A 29 49.25 47.29 -6.25
N GLU A 30 48.75 48.51 -6.37
CA GLU A 30 47.38 48.92 -6.02
C GLU A 30 46.64 49.45 -7.26
N GLY A 31 45.37 49.08 -7.42
CA GLY A 31 44.50 49.64 -8.48
C GLY A 31 44.25 48.76 -9.72
N ALA A 32 44.75 47.52 -9.77
CA ALA A 32 44.26 46.54 -10.75
C ALA A 32 42.84 46.07 -10.38
N VAL A 33 41.96 45.86 -11.37
CA VAL A 33 40.60 45.33 -11.14
C VAL A 33 40.66 43.81 -10.97
N LEU A 34 39.97 43.28 -9.97
CA LEU A 34 39.67 41.86 -9.83
C LEU A 34 38.37 41.56 -10.58
N THR A 35 38.47 40.81 -11.69
CA THR A 35 37.33 40.32 -12.46
C THR A 35 36.79 39.02 -11.87
N PHE A 36 35.46 38.89 -11.78
CA PHE A 36 34.80 37.69 -11.28
C PHE A 36 34.00 37.00 -12.41
N THR A 37 34.12 35.67 -12.48
CA THR A 37 33.24 34.83 -13.30
C THR A 37 32.57 33.79 -12.41
N ALA A 38 31.32 33.49 -12.67
CA ALA A 38 30.54 32.44 -12.03
C ALA A 38 30.28 31.31 -13.03
N SER A 39 30.61 30.10 -12.62
CA SER A 39 30.06 28.86 -13.14
C SER A 39 29.03 28.36 -12.14
N ILE A 40 27.97 27.70 -12.60
CA ILE A 40 27.39 26.62 -11.79
C ILE A 40 28.24 25.38 -12.10
N GLU A 41 28.34 24.41 -11.18
CA GLU A 41 28.97 23.10 -11.46
C GLU A 41 28.32 22.41 -12.69
N GLY A 42 28.78 21.23 -13.14
CA GLY A 42 28.09 20.26 -14.03
C GLY A 42 27.42 20.73 -15.34
N GLY A 43 27.46 22.02 -15.67
CA GLY A 43 26.70 22.70 -16.71
C GLY A 43 27.41 22.60 -18.05
N GLY A 44 27.20 21.50 -18.74
CA GLY A 44 27.58 21.33 -20.14
C GLY A 44 26.74 22.18 -21.10
N LEU A 45 26.95 23.51 -21.09
CA LEU A 45 26.38 24.56 -21.95
C LEU A 45 24.98 25.14 -21.57
N THR A 46 24.99 26.43 -21.15
CA THR A 46 23.99 27.52 -21.38
C THR A 46 22.69 27.70 -20.56
N ARG A 47 22.67 28.82 -19.78
CA ARG A 47 21.55 29.66 -19.21
C ARG A 47 20.60 29.25 -18.03
N ALA A 48 20.67 29.98 -16.89
CA ALA A 48 20.29 29.62 -15.50
C ALA A 48 18.83 29.33 -15.27
N THR A 49 18.65 28.19 -14.63
CA THR A 49 17.44 27.65 -14.05
C THR A 49 17.91 26.67 -12.95
N VAL A 50 17.00 25.89 -12.40
CA VAL A 50 17.28 24.61 -11.69
C VAL A 50 18.00 23.54 -12.53
N ASP A 51 18.48 23.90 -13.72
CA ASP A 51 19.16 23.07 -14.73
C ASP A 51 20.60 23.59 -15.03
N ASN A 52 21.14 24.45 -14.14
CA ASN A 52 22.58 24.60 -13.79
C ASN A 52 23.50 25.50 -14.65
N THR A 53 23.26 26.81 -14.67
CA THR A 53 23.69 27.68 -15.77
C THR A 53 23.62 29.20 -15.38
N TRP A 54 23.59 30.22 -16.29
CA TRP A 54 23.35 31.69 -15.98
C TRP A 54 22.43 32.42 -16.99
N SER A 55 21.22 32.91 -16.63
CA SER A 55 20.18 33.33 -17.59
C SER A 55 20.37 34.77 -18.08
N GLY A 56 20.97 35.62 -17.24
CA GLY A 56 21.53 36.91 -17.64
C GLY A 56 21.01 38.11 -16.86
N ASP A 57 20.12 37.90 -15.89
CA ASP A 57 19.63 38.92 -14.97
C ASP A 57 19.69 38.49 -13.49
N GLU A 58 20.27 37.32 -13.18
CA GLU A 58 20.38 36.83 -11.80
C GLU A 58 21.20 37.78 -10.94
N THR A 59 20.69 38.05 -9.73
CA THR A 59 21.43 38.82 -8.72
C THR A 59 22.25 37.89 -7.85
N VAL A 60 23.56 38.09 -7.84
CA VAL A 60 24.55 37.34 -7.06
C VAL A 60 25.13 38.26 -6.01
N ALA A 61 25.31 37.81 -4.78
CA ALA A 61 26.06 38.55 -3.76
C ALA A 61 27.42 37.89 -3.52
N LEU A 62 28.49 38.69 -3.55
CA LEU A 62 29.85 38.23 -3.22
C LEU A 62 30.32 38.84 -1.90
N GLN A 63 31.06 38.05 -1.12
CA GLN A 63 31.78 38.51 0.07
C GLN A 63 33.28 38.29 -0.13
N ILE A 64 34.06 39.36 0.05
CA ILE A 64 35.52 39.37 -0.16
C ILE A 64 36.20 39.63 1.18
N ASN A 65 37.19 38.82 1.54
CA ASN A 65 37.95 38.92 2.80
C ASN A 65 37.07 39.04 4.07
N ALA A 66 35.94 38.33 4.10
CA ALA A 66 34.91 38.41 5.16
C ALA A 66 34.33 39.83 5.40
N GLY A 67 34.42 40.73 4.42
CA GLY A 67 33.84 42.08 4.45
C GLY A 67 32.32 42.10 4.26
N GLY A 68 31.80 43.23 3.80
CA GLY A 68 30.38 43.35 3.43
C GLY A 68 30.03 42.52 2.18
N TRP A 69 28.74 42.20 2.02
CA TRP A 69 28.22 41.61 0.80
C TRP A 69 28.01 42.69 -0.26
N LEU A 70 28.49 42.43 -1.48
CA LEU A 70 28.36 43.30 -2.65
C LEU A 70 27.53 42.59 -3.71
N ASN A 71 26.55 43.28 -4.30
CA ASN A 71 25.67 42.71 -5.31
C ASN A 71 26.26 42.83 -6.72
N TYR A 72 26.09 41.78 -7.51
CA TYR A 72 26.48 41.67 -8.90
C TYR A 72 25.30 41.13 -9.70
N THR A 73 25.30 41.38 -11.00
CA THR A 73 24.43 40.70 -11.97
C THR A 73 25.27 39.72 -12.76
N ALA A 74 24.83 38.47 -12.84
CA ALA A 74 25.44 37.46 -13.70
C ALA A 74 24.88 37.59 -15.12
N ASP A 75 25.77 37.75 -16.12
CA ASP A 75 25.36 37.68 -17.52
C ASP A 75 25.18 36.22 -17.99
N ALA A 76 24.68 36.05 -19.22
CA ALA A 76 24.39 34.72 -19.75
C ALA A 76 25.62 33.79 -19.96
N SER A 77 26.83 34.35 -19.83
CA SER A 77 28.12 33.65 -19.90
C SER A 77 28.75 33.46 -18.51
N GLY A 78 28.08 33.93 -17.44
CA GLY A 78 28.58 33.89 -16.08
C GLY A 78 29.53 35.05 -15.71
N ASN A 79 29.68 36.09 -16.53
CA ASN A 79 30.47 37.25 -16.11
C ASN A 79 29.68 38.03 -15.05
N LEU A 80 30.32 38.37 -13.93
CA LEU A 80 29.68 39.14 -12.86
C LEU A 80 30.00 40.62 -13.01
N THR A 81 28.96 41.46 -13.10
CA THR A 81 29.08 42.91 -13.29
C THR A 81 28.28 43.69 -12.25
N GLY A 82 28.58 44.99 -12.07
CA GLY A 82 27.80 45.90 -11.21
C GLY A 82 28.56 46.51 -10.03
N ASN A 83 29.67 45.90 -9.59
CA ASN A 83 30.60 46.48 -8.62
C ASN A 83 32.05 46.16 -9.02
N ASP A 84 32.91 47.17 -9.10
CA ASP A 84 34.34 46.96 -9.32
C ASP A 84 35.05 46.71 -7.98
N TYR A 85 35.85 45.65 -7.89
CA TYR A 85 36.78 45.46 -6.79
C TYR A 85 38.22 45.70 -7.26
N TYR A 86 38.97 46.52 -6.54
CA TYR A 86 40.35 46.87 -6.85
C TYR A 86 41.30 46.19 -5.86
N TRP A 87 42.36 45.54 -6.37
CA TRP A 87 43.40 44.96 -5.54
C TRP A 87 44.07 46.05 -4.67
N GLN A 88 44.04 45.84 -3.35
CA GLN A 88 44.62 46.75 -2.36
C GLN A 88 46.14 46.51 -2.19
N ASN A 89 46.59 45.26 -2.39
CA ASN A 89 47.98 44.83 -2.37
C ASN A 89 48.13 43.49 -3.12
N THR A 90 49.31 42.85 -3.04
CA THR A 90 49.60 41.52 -3.62
C THR A 90 49.10 40.32 -2.81
N ASP A 91 48.53 40.54 -1.63
CA ASP A 91 48.12 39.42 -0.76
C ASP A 91 46.92 38.69 -1.37
N PRO A 92 46.85 37.35 -1.29
CA PRO A 92 45.70 36.61 -1.79
C PRO A 92 44.40 37.03 -1.07
N VAL A 93 43.31 37.18 -1.82
CA VAL A 93 41.98 37.47 -1.27
C VAL A 93 41.14 36.21 -1.19
N THR A 94 40.24 36.11 -0.20
CA THR A 94 39.20 35.09 -0.15
C THR A 94 37.89 35.63 -0.71
N VAL A 95 37.21 34.83 -1.52
CA VAL A 95 35.94 35.18 -2.16
C VAL A 95 34.94 34.04 -1.95
N GLN A 96 33.71 34.37 -1.58
CA GLN A 96 32.57 33.45 -1.61
C GLN A 96 31.33 34.14 -2.16
N GLY A 97 30.44 33.38 -2.80
CA GLY A 97 29.23 33.87 -3.45
C GLY A 97 27.97 33.15 -2.99
N ILE A 98 26.84 33.84 -3.09
CA ILE A 98 25.49 33.31 -2.86
C ILE A 98 24.50 33.91 -3.86
N CYS A 99 23.55 33.12 -4.35
CA CYS A 99 22.51 33.53 -5.29
C CYS A 99 21.17 32.88 -4.88
N PRO A 100 20.05 33.62 -4.88
CA PRO A 100 19.95 35.05 -5.19
C PRO A 100 20.58 35.95 -4.11
N ALA A 101 20.95 37.17 -4.48
CA ALA A 101 21.66 38.12 -3.61
C ALA A 101 20.90 38.45 -2.31
N THR A 102 19.58 38.34 -2.32
CA THR A 102 18.70 38.49 -1.15
C THR A 102 19.00 37.48 -0.03
N ALA A 103 19.55 36.30 -0.36
CA ALA A 103 19.95 35.28 0.62
C ALA A 103 21.18 35.67 1.45
N ALA A 104 21.98 36.65 1.02
CA ALA A 104 23.25 37.00 1.62
C ALA A 104 23.15 37.39 3.10
N GLY A 105 22.22 38.30 3.40
CA GLY A 105 21.95 38.80 4.76
C GLY A 105 21.05 37.88 5.60
N SER A 106 20.52 36.79 5.03
CA SER A 106 19.68 35.83 5.73
C SER A 106 20.47 34.61 6.21
N MET A 107 19.93 33.94 7.23
CA MET A 107 20.24 32.54 7.55
C MET A 107 19.04 31.63 7.31
N THR A 108 17.85 32.17 7.03
CA THR A 108 16.63 31.40 6.77
C THR A 108 16.33 31.38 5.28
N TRP A 109 15.93 30.22 4.78
CA TRP A 109 15.45 30.00 3.42
C TRP A 109 14.13 29.24 3.42
N SER A 110 13.37 29.35 2.33
CA SER A 110 12.08 28.69 2.13
C SER A 110 11.93 28.24 0.68
N VAL A 111 11.22 27.14 0.49
CA VAL A 111 10.66 26.74 -0.81
C VAL A 111 9.16 26.99 -0.80
N GLU A 112 8.58 27.35 -1.94
CA GLU A 112 7.13 27.54 -2.06
C GLU A 112 6.40 26.19 -1.94
N SER A 113 5.19 26.18 -1.38
CA SER A 113 4.31 25.00 -1.38
C SER A 113 3.64 24.78 -2.75
N ASP A 114 3.44 25.83 -3.54
CA ASP A 114 3.00 25.73 -4.93
C ASP A 114 4.15 26.09 -5.88
N GLN A 115 4.81 25.07 -6.41
CA GLN A 115 5.88 25.17 -7.39
C GLN A 115 5.37 24.86 -8.82
N SER A 116 4.06 24.78 -9.04
CA SER A 116 3.48 24.48 -10.36
C SER A 116 3.88 25.47 -11.45
N SER A 117 4.17 26.72 -11.06
CA SER A 117 4.72 27.75 -11.94
C SER A 117 6.25 27.80 -11.89
N TYR A 118 6.87 27.96 -13.06
CA TYR A 118 8.34 28.05 -13.21
C TYR A 118 8.96 29.12 -12.27
N ARG A 119 8.26 30.24 -12.06
CA ARG A 119 8.71 31.33 -11.17
C ARG A 119 8.79 30.90 -9.70
N ASN A 120 7.75 30.23 -9.19
CA ASN A 120 7.71 29.78 -7.80
C ASN A 120 8.70 28.64 -7.56
N TYR A 121 8.85 27.76 -8.56
CA TYR A 121 9.85 26.70 -8.58
C TYR A 121 11.27 27.27 -8.50
N GLN A 122 11.62 28.22 -9.39
CA GLN A 122 12.94 28.84 -9.40
C GLN A 122 13.22 29.70 -8.15
N SER A 123 12.22 30.35 -7.54
CA SER A 123 12.45 31.15 -6.33
C SER A 123 12.86 30.35 -5.10
N GLY A 124 12.61 29.03 -5.08
CA GLY A 124 13.11 28.14 -4.04
C GLY A 124 14.59 27.76 -4.18
N ASP A 125 15.24 28.10 -5.29
CA ASP A 125 16.60 27.65 -5.59
C ASP A 125 17.66 28.50 -4.89
N LEU A 126 18.52 27.83 -4.11
CA LEU A 126 19.61 28.47 -3.38
C LEU A 126 20.94 27.96 -3.89
N LEU A 127 21.75 28.87 -4.41
CA LEU A 127 23.10 28.59 -4.91
C LEU A 127 24.14 29.23 -3.97
N ALA A 128 25.21 28.50 -3.67
CA ALA A 128 26.37 29.06 -2.95
C ALA A 128 27.69 28.49 -3.49
N THR A 129 28.78 29.21 -3.27
CA THR A 129 30.14 28.74 -3.59
C THR A 129 30.84 28.24 -2.33
N GLY A 130 31.82 27.36 -2.50
CA GLY A 130 32.89 27.21 -1.51
C GLY A 130 33.74 28.48 -1.41
N MET A 131 34.49 28.64 -0.32
CA MET A 131 35.42 29.76 -0.16
C MET A 131 36.65 29.57 -1.05
N THR A 132 36.87 30.51 -1.97
CA THR A 132 37.95 30.45 -2.98
C THR A 132 39.04 31.46 -2.64
N THR A 133 40.31 31.02 -2.62
CA THR A 133 41.47 31.92 -2.49
C THR A 133 41.98 32.32 -3.88
N VAL A 134 42.06 33.62 -4.15
CA VAL A 134 42.48 34.19 -5.43
C VAL A 134 43.82 34.90 -5.25
N THR A 135 44.81 34.55 -6.07
CA THR A 135 46.13 35.19 -6.07
C THR A 135 46.15 36.47 -6.91
N TYR A 136 46.97 37.44 -6.52
CA TYR A 136 47.10 38.73 -7.22
C TYR A 136 47.27 38.58 -8.73
N GLY A 137 46.56 39.41 -9.49
CA GLY A 137 46.58 39.43 -10.96
C GLY A 137 45.82 38.27 -11.64
N SER A 138 45.19 37.38 -10.88
CA SER A 138 44.31 36.31 -11.41
C SER A 138 42.84 36.74 -11.36
N ALA A 139 42.02 36.17 -12.25
CA ALA A 139 40.57 36.29 -12.17
C ALA A 139 39.99 35.38 -11.07
N ALA A 140 38.89 35.80 -10.45
CA ALA A 140 38.15 35.02 -9.49
C ALA A 140 37.12 34.14 -10.20
N ASN A 141 37.46 32.87 -10.42
CA ASN A 141 36.57 31.89 -11.03
C ASN A 141 35.82 31.13 -9.93
N LEU A 142 34.53 31.44 -9.77
CA LEU A 142 33.67 30.88 -8.73
C LEU A 142 32.82 29.74 -9.30
N THR A 143 32.63 28.67 -8.52
CA THR A 143 31.70 27.59 -8.84
C THR A 143 30.59 27.54 -7.80
N PHE A 144 29.40 27.90 -8.24
CA PHE A 144 28.15 27.81 -7.49
C PHE A 144 27.61 26.38 -7.56
N ARG A 145 27.00 25.94 -6.46
CA ARG A 145 26.34 24.65 -6.33
C ARG A 145 24.98 24.83 -5.68
N HIS A 146 24.00 24.05 -6.11
CA HIS A 146 22.69 23.97 -5.48
C HIS A 146 22.84 23.54 -4.02
N GLN A 147 22.19 24.27 -3.13
CA GLN A 147 22.19 24.04 -1.69
C GLN A 147 20.86 23.45 -1.23
N THR A 148 19.79 23.57 -2.01
CA THR A 148 18.56 22.77 -1.87
C THR A 148 18.77 21.35 -2.40
N ALA A 149 17.79 20.47 -2.16
CA ALA A 149 17.68 19.19 -2.85
C ALA A 149 16.56 19.27 -3.91
N LYS A 150 16.64 18.45 -4.96
CA LYS A 150 15.64 18.35 -6.03
C LYS A 150 15.01 16.95 -6.00
N LEU A 151 13.69 16.87 -5.88
CA LEU A 151 12.92 15.66 -6.15
C LEU A 151 12.51 15.66 -7.62
N VAL A 152 12.57 14.51 -8.29
CA VAL A 152 11.99 14.29 -9.62
C VAL A 152 11.04 13.09 -9.52
N VAL A 153 9.83 13.24 -10.03
CA VAL A 153 8.79 12.20 -10.04
C VAL A 153 8.42 11.90 -11.48
N ASN A 154 8.83 10.74 -11.98
CA ASN A 154 8.48 10.24 -13.31
C ASN A 154 7.30 9.28 -13.19
N ILE A 155 6.21 9.54 -13.91
CA ILE A 155 5.05 8.64 -13.98
C ILE A 155 5.18 7.81 -15.25
N VAL A 156 5.27 6.49 -15.09
CA VAL A 156 5.33 5.51 -16.16
C VAL A 156 3.98 5.44 -16.87
N ASP A 157 4.01 5.33 -18.20
CA ASP A 157 2.80 5.17 -19.02
C ASP A 157 2.12 3.84 -18.73
N GLY A 158 0.79 3.86 -18.56
CA GLY A 158 0.03 2.74 -18.03
C GLY A 158 -1.48 2.89 -18.20
N PRO A 159 -2.25 1.78 -18.15
CA PRO A 159 -3.65 1.75 -18.58
C PRO A 159 -4.61 2.58 -17.71
N ILE A 160 -4.21 2.90 -16.47
CA ILE A 160 -4.99 3.71 -15.52
C ILE A 160 -4.41 5.12 -15.33
N VAL A 161 -3.34 5.49 -16.05
CA VAL A 161 -2.70 6.80 -15.88
C VAL A 161 -3.37 7.79 -16.84
N PRO A 162 -4.06 8.83 -16.35
CA PRO A 162 -4.70 9.81 -17.21
C PRO A 162 -3.65 10.69 -17.91
N ASP A 163 -4.10 11.54 -18.84
CA ASP A 163 -3.19 12.47 -19.53
C ASP A 163 -2.63 13.56 -18.61
N ASP A 164 -3.30 13.85 -17.48
CA ASP A 164 -2.88 14.88 -16.53
C ASP A 164 -3.28 14.60 -15.05
N PRO A 165 -2.74 13.54 -14.40
CA PRO A 165 -2.88 13.32 -12.96
C PRO A 165 -2.24 14.43 -12.14
N GLU A 166 -2.89 14.74 -11.01
CA GLU A 166 -2.35 15.64 -9.99
C GLU A 166 -1.27 14.92 -9.18
N VAL A 167 -0.17 15.61 -8.87
CA VAL A 167 0.96 15.06 -8.10
C VAL A 167 1.26 15.98 -6.94
N THR A 168 1.47 15.40 -5.76
CA THR A 168 1.85 16.14 -4.54
C THR A 168 3.04 15.45 -3.89
N VAL A 169 4.02 16.25 -3.46
CA VAL A 169 5.21 15.81 -2.72
C VAL A 169 5.04 16.16 -1.24
N GLY A 170 5.03 15.14 -0.39
CA GLY A 170 4.69 15.22 1.02
C GLY A 170 3.18 15.16 1.29
N ASP A 171 2.84 15.01 2.57
CA ASP A 171 1.47 15.14 3.10
C ASP A 171 1.52 15.99 4.38
N ASN A 172 1.75 17.29 4.19
CA ASN A 172 1.91 18.32 5.23
C ASN A 172 3.00 18.01 6.27
N ASN A 173 3.96 17.17 5.88
CA ASN A 173 4.97 16.55 6.73
C ASN A 173 6.41 16.96 6.36
N LEU A 174 6.62 17.72 5.29
CA LEU A 174 7.94 18.20 4.85
C LEU A 174 8.21 19.59 5.39
N ALA A 175 9.39 19.84 5.97
CA ALA A 175 9.81 21.18 6.32
C ALA A 175 10.02 22.00 5.04
N LEU A 176 9.20 23.06 4.85
CA LEU A 176 9.30 23.98 3.71
C LEU A 176 10.23 25.17 3.98
N THR A 177 10.71 25.30 5.22
CA THR A 177 11.69 26.31 5.63
C THR A 177 12.89 25.65 6.29
N GLY A 178 14.04 26.34 6.30
CA GLY A 178 15.23 25.86 6.99
C GLY A 178 16.22 26.97 7.31
N THR A 179 17.06 26.73 8.32
CA THR A 179 18.23 27.56 8.61
C THR A 179 19.42 27.03 7.81
N PHE A 180 19.92 27.83 6.88
CA PHE A 180 21.09 27.56 6.06
C PHE A 180 22.35 28.22 6.65
N THR A 181 23.34 27.41 6.98
CA THR A 181 24.69 27.87 7.31
C THR A 181 25.58 27.73 6.07
N LYS A 182 26.16 28.85 5.63
CA LYS A 182 26.96 28.96 4.40
C LYS A 182 28.21 28.02 4.44
N PRO A 183 28.74 27.57 3.29
CA PRO A 183 29.92 26.70 3.24
C PRO A 183 31.13 27.29 3.96
N SER A 184 31.87 26.47 4.70
CA SER A 184 33.14 26.85 5.32
C SER A 184 34.33 26.56 4.40
N SER A 185 35.53 27.05 4.76
CA SER A 185 36.76 26.72 4.02
C SER A 185 36.99 25.21 3.96
N GLY A 186 37.15 24.67 2.75
CA GLY A 186 37.24 23.23 2.50
C GLY A 186 35.91 22.51 2.26
N SER A 187 34.75 23.18 2.40
CA SER A 187 33.44 22.65 1.99
C SER A 187 32.91 23.37 0.75
N SER A 188 32.16 22.62 -0.08
CA SER A 188 31.42 23.19 -1.22
C SER A 188 29.90 23.27 -0.97
N PHE A 189 29.42 22.69 0.13
CA PHE A 189 28.02 22.72 0.56
C PHE A 189 27.90 23.29 1.98
N GLY A 190 26.81 23.99 2.23
CA GLY A 190 26.43 24.47 3.56
C GLY A 190 25.69 23.39 4.35
N THR A 191 25.39 23.68 5.61
CA THR A 191 24.62 22.79 6.49
C THR A 191 23.23 23.35 6.74
N TRP A 192 22.25 22.46 6.82
CA TRP A 192 20.84 22.79 7.01
C TRP A 192 20.31 22.31 8.35
N THR A 193 19.50 23.14 8.98
CA THR A 193 18.60 22.76 10.08
C THR A 193 17.17 22.99 9.62
N PRO A 194 16.34 21.93 9.43
CA PRO A 194 14.94 22.08 9.05
C PRO A 194 14.15 22.98 10.02
N GLY A 195 13.26 23.81 9.47
CA GLY A 195 12.39 24.70 10.23
C GLY A 195 11.07 24.03 10.65
N ALA A 196 10.29 24.72 11.48
CA ALA A 196 9.03 24.20 12.03
C ALA A 196 7.79 24.45 11.13
N GLN A 197 7.95 25.09 9.97
CA GLN A 197 6.87 25.25 8.99
C GLN A 197 6.85 24.01 8.09
N ASN A 198 5.91 23.12 8.35
CA ASN A 198 5.68 21.91 7.55
C ASN A 198 4.58 22.14 6.51
N GLY A 199 4.66 21.42 5.39
CA GLY A 199 3.68 21.49 4.32
C GLY A 199 3.91 20.41 3.27
N SER A 200 3.24 20.59 2.13
CA SER A 200 3.34 19.76 0.93
C SER A 200 3.80 20.63 -0.24
N VAL A 201 4.33 20.03 -1.30
CA VAL A 201 4.73 20.72 -2.53
C VAL A 201 3.93 20.21 -3.72
N THR A 202 3.19 21.10 -4.38
CA THR A 202 2.70 20.89 -5.75
C THR A 202 3.86 21.15 -6.71
N PRO A 203 4.38 20.14 -7.45
CA PRO A 203 5.63 20.22 -8.17
C PRO A 203 5.50 20.89 -9.55
N TYR A 204 6.62 21.39 -10.06
CA TYR A 204 6.72 21.93 -11.42
C TYR A 204 6.67 20.81 -12.46
N ARG A 205 5.95 21.03 -13.58
CA ARG A 205 5.90 20.06 -14.69
C ARG A 205 7.13 20.18 -15.59
N LEU A 206 7.84 19.07 -15.76
CA LEU A 206 8.96 18.94 -16.70
C LEU A 206 8.50 18.43 -18.07
N THR A 207 9.37 18.55 -19.07
CA THR A 207 9.27 17.72 -20.28
C THR A 207 9.68 16.29 -19.91
N PRO A 208 8.83 15.27 -20.09
CA PRO A 208 9.18 13.90 -19.71
C PRO A 208 10.33 13.35 -20.57
N PRO A 209 11.25 12.56 -19.99
CA PRO A 209 12.18 11.76 -20.78
C PRO A 209 11.40 10.67 -21.54
N ASN A 210 11.80 10.30 -22.76
CA ASN A 210 11.09 9.27 -23.52
C ASN A 210 11.01 7.92 -22.78
N THR A 211 12.08 7.54 -22.08
CA THR A 211 12.18 6.29 -21.30
C THR A 211 13.13 6.44 -20.12
N VAL A 212 12.83 5.80 -18.99
CA VAL A 212 13.73 5.62 -17.83
C VAL A 212 13.75 4.14 -17.47
N ALA A 213 14.93 3.54 -17.30
CA ALA A 213 15.13 2.10 -17.05
C ALA A 213 14.34 1.14 -17.99
N GLY A 214 14.09 1.57 -19.24
CA GLY A 214 13.29 0.83 -20.22
C GLY A 214 11.77 0.96 -20.09
N LYS A 215 11.26 1.66 -19.06
CA LYS A 215 9.86 2.05 -18.92
C LYS A 215 9.59 3.36 -19.68
N THR A 216 8.51 3.43 -20.46
CA THR A 216 8.04 4.67 -21.11
C THR A 216 7.49 5.62 -20.06
N ILE A 217 7.89 6.89 -20.07
CA ILE A 217 7.41 7.88 -19.10
C ILE A 217 6.34 8.77 -19.74
N LYS A 218 5.15 8.78 -19.14
CA LYS A 218 4.02 9.62 -19.55
C LYS A 218 4.28 11.08 -19.17
N MET A 219 4.72 11.32 -17.93
CA MET A 219 4.96 12.65 -17.35
C MET A 219 6.13 12.65 -16.39
N SER A 220 6.71 13.84 -16.20
CA SER A 220 7.75 14.07 -15.20
C SER A 220 7.47 15.40 -14.49
N HIS A 221 7.67 15.42 -13.17
CA HIS A 221 7.51 16.59 -12.32
C HIS A 221 8.74 16.77 -11.44
N ALA A 222 9.01 18.00 -10.98
CA ALA A 222 10.11 18.28 -10.06
C ALA A 222 9.73 19.25 -8.94
N ALA A 223 10.27 19.00 -7.76
CA ALA A 223 10.12 19.86 -6.58
C ALA A 223 11.50 20.22 -6.03
N LEU A 224 11.70 21.47 -5.62
CA LEU A 224 12.78 21.83 -4.72
C LEU A 224 12.32 21.64 -3.28
N VAL A 225 13.17 21.01 -2.47
CA VAL A 225 12.91 20.71 -1.06
C VAL A 225 14.09 21.13 -0.19
N ILE A 226 13.80 21.51 1.05
CA ILE A 226 14.82 21.79 2.06
C ILE A 226 15.52 20.47 2.42
N PRO A 227 16.87 20.40 2.42
CA PRO A 227 17.61 19.22 2.88
C PRO A 227 17.24 18.86 4.33
N GLN A 228 16.72 17.65 4.53
CA GLN A 228 16.15 17.16 5.79
C GLN A 228 16.21 15.62 5.88
N SER A 229 16.15 15.08 7.09
CA SER A 229 15.97 13.65 7.33
C SER A 229 14.49 13.32 7.50
N LEU A 230 14.00 12.31 6.79
CA LEU A 230 12.62 11.81 6.91
C LEU A 230 12.64 10.40 7.52
N LYS A 231 11.53 10.00 8.16
CA LYS A 231 11.41 8.69 8.81
C LYS A 231 10.72 7.66 7.93
N ALA A 232 11.00 6.39 8.19
CA ALA A 232 10.19 5.28 7.69
C ALA A 232 8.69 5.55 7.98
N GLY A 233 7.81 5.22 7.04
CA GLY A 233 6.37 5.53 7.10
C GLY A 233 6.00 6.98 6.74
N THR A 234 6.96 7.86 6.41
CA THR A 234 6.61 9.20 5.90
C THR A 234 6.02 9.08 4.50
N LYS A 235 4.74 9.42 4.37
CA LYS A 235 4.03 9.57 3.09
C LYS A 235 4.67 10.69 2.26
N LEU A 236 5.33 10.33 1.16
CA LEU A 236 6.23 11.21 0.43
C LEU A 236 5.71 11.62 -0.96
N ILE A 237 4.98 10.77 -1.67
CA ILE A 237 4.40 11.12 -2.97
C ILE A 237 2.94 10.70 -2.97
N SER A 238 2.05 11.58 -3.41
CA SER A 238 0.64 11.26 -3.69
C SER A 238 0.33 11.60 -5.15
N ILE A 239 -0.44 10.74 -5.81
CA ILE A 239 -0.93 10.94 -7.18
C ILE A 239 -2.46 10.80 -7.15
N LEU A 240 -3.19 11.81 -7.62
CA LEU A 240 -4.64 11.76 -7.77
C LEU A 240 -5.01 11.31 -9.19
N ILE A 241 -5.78 10.24 -9.29
CA ILE A 241 -6.27 9.66 -10.55
C ILE A 241 -7.77 9.43 -10.39
N ASP A 242 -8.58 10.10 -11.21
CA ASP A 242 -10.05 10.00 -11.23
C ASP A 242 -10.72 10.15 -9.85
N GLY A 243 -10.09 10.92 -8.95
CA GLY A 243 -10.53 11.14 -7.57
C GLY A 243 -9.98 10.16 -6.53
N GLN A 244 -9.35 9.06 -6.96
CA GLN A 244 -8.62 8.14 -6.08
C GLN A 244 -7.20 8.65 -5.83
N SER A 245 -6.77 8.69 -4.57
CA SER A 245 -5.40 9.02 -4.19
C SER A 245 -4.57 7.74 -4.09
N TYR A 246 -3.43 7.72 -4.78
CA TYR A 246 -2.42 6.66 -4.74
C TYR A 246 -1.17 7.24 -4.07
N SER A 247 -0.64 6.56 -3.05
CA SER A 247 0.41 7.12 -2.20
C SER A 247 1.67 6.24 -2.17
N TYR A 248 2.80 6.88 -1.89
CA TYR A 248 4.08 6.22 -1.65
C TYR A 248 4.63 6.69 -0.30
N SER A 249 4.75 5.76 0.63
CA SER A 249 5.31 5.97 1.96
C SER A 249 6.71 5.35 2.07
N LEU A 250 7.62 6.04 2.76
CA LEU A 250 9.04 5.64 2.81
C LEU A 250 9.26 4.30 3.52
N PRO A 251 9.98 3.34 2.91
CA PRO A 251 10.23 2.03 3.53
C PRO A 251 11.31 2.06 4.63
N HIS A 252 12.12 3.12 4.72
CA HIS A 252 13.14 3.32 5.75
C HIS A 252 13.43 4.81 5.97
N ASP A 253 14.26 5.13 6.97
CA ASP A 253 14.73 6.49 7.24
C ASP A 253 15.67 6.97 6.11
N ILE A 254 15.42 8.16 5.56
CA ILE A 254 16.21 8.74 4.47
C ILE A 254 16.78 10.10 4.87
N THR A 255 17.72 10.65 4.08
CA THR A 255 18.18 12.03 4.26
C THR A 255 18.46 12.70 2.93
N TRP A 256 17.69 13.75 2.64
CA TRP A 256 17.95 14.65 1.52
C TRP A 256 19.11 15.57 1.84
N LYS A 257 20.13 15.54 0.98
CA LYS A 257 21.36 16.32 1.11
C LYS A 257 21.34 17.53 0.17
N PRO A 258 22.01 18.65 0.52
CA PRO A 258 22.20 19.77 -0.39
C PRO A 258 22.88 19.30 -1.69
N GLY A 259 22.40 19.78 -2.83
CA GLY A 259 23.00 19.49 -4.14
C GLY A 259 22.72 18.08 -4.68
N CYS A 260 21.79 17.32 -4.09
CA CYS A 260 21.39 16.01 -4.57
C CYS A 260 20.06 16.06 -5.33
N VAL A 261 19.96 15.24 -6.39
CA VAL A 261 18.72 14.99 -7.14
C VAL A 261 18.23 13.57 -6.81
N TYR A 262 16.98 13.44 -6.39
CA TYR A 262 16.36 12.17 -6.01
C TYR A 262 15.21 11.85 -6.97
N THR A 263 15.37 10.80 -7.79
CA THR A 263 14.44 10.48 -8.88
C THR A 263 13.60 9.24 -8.58
N TYR A 264 12.28 9.41 -8.54
CA TYR A 264 11.29 8.38 -8.27
C TYR A 264 10.55 8.05 -9.57
N THR A 265 10.72 6.83 -10.09
CA THR A 265 10.04 6.34 -11.29
C THR A 265 8.87 5.45 -10.85
N ILE A 266 7.67 6.01 -10.91
CA ILE A 266 6.44 5.46 -10.37
C ILE A 266 5.66 4.75 -11.48
N THR A 267 5.39 3.46 -11.28
CA THR A 267 4.41 2.68 -12.05
C THR A 267 3.13 2.61 -11.24
N VAL A 268 2.11 3.35 -11.67
CA VAL A 268 0.79 3.28 -11.06
C VAL A 268 0.13 1.97 -11.50
N ARG A 269 -0.37 1.20 -10.54
CA ARG A 269 -1.12 -0.03 -10.78
C ARG A 269 -2.45 0.02 -10.01
N ALA A 270 -3.36 -0.92 -10.29
CA ALA A 270 -4.60 -1.03 -9.54
C ALA A 270 -4.32 -1.35 -8.06
N GLU A 271 -3.22 -2.06 -7.79
CA GLU A 271 -2.77 -2.51 -6.47
C GLU A 271 -1.90 -1.47 -5.71
N GLY A 272 -1.78 -0.23 -6.21
CA GLY A 272 -0.98 0.83 -5.60
C GLY A 272 0.18 1.35 -6.46
N LEU A 273 1.19 1.97 -5.82
CA LEU A 273 2.36 2.53 -6.51
C LEU A 273 3.58 1.60 -6.43
N GLU A 274 3.94 0.95 -7.54
CA GLU A 274 5.26 0.34 -7.67
C GLU A 274 6.29 1.44 -7.97
N VAL A 275 7.21 1.69 -7.04
CA VAL A 275 8.19 2.78 -7.14
C VAL A 275 9.60 2.24 -7.32
N SER A 276 10.05 2.25 -8.57
CA SER A 276 11.46 2.09 -8.93
C SER A 276 12.18 3.43 -8.72
N VAL A 277 13.09 3.52 -7.74
CA VAL A 277 13.96 4.69 -7.56
C VAL A 277 15.23 4.44 -8.38
N ASP A 278 15.45 5.24 -9.42
CA ASP A 278 16.63 5.14 -10.29
C ASP A 278 17.56 6.32 -10.02
N THR A 279 18.76 6.05 -9.47
CA THR A 279 19.80 7.07 -9.30
C THR A 279 20.50 7.33 -10.64
N ILE A 280 20.00 8.29 -11.41
CA ILE A 280 20.75 8.87 -12.55
C ILE A 280 21.59 10.03 -12.02
N GLN A 281 22.87 10.03 -12.40
CA GLN A 281 23.96 10.48 -11.52
C GLN A 281 24.01 11.98 -11.22
N ASP A 282 24.46 12.23 -9.98
CA ASP A 282 24.94 13.51 -9.45
C ASP A 282 23.85 14.60 -9.32
N TRP A 283 24.05 15.63 -8.50
CA TRP A 283 25.12 16.62 -8.73
C TRP A 283 26.39 16.46 -7.88
N THR A 284 26.33 15.73 -6.77
CA THR A 284 27.24 14.58 -6.55
C THR A 284 26.63 13.62 -5.50
N ASP A 285 26.90 12.32 -5.65
CA ASP A 285 26.16 11.17 -5.09
C ASP A 285 25.49 11.28 -3.69
N GLY A 286 24.24 10.81 -3.64
CA GLY A 286 23.32 10.84 -2.51
C GLY A 286 22.97 9.48 -1.90
N GLY A 287 23.28 8.35 -2.55
CA GLY A 287 22.88 6.99 -2.14
C GLY A 287 21.60 6.50 -2.83
N GLY A 288 21.59 5.24 -3.26
CA GLY A 288 20.46 4.61 -3.96
C GLY A 288 19.52 3.86 -3.02
N GLU A 289 18.23 3.91 -3.33
CA GLU A 289 17.15 3.21 -2.61
C GLU A 289 16.32 2.39 -3.62
N SER A 290 15.54 1.43 -3.14
CA SER A 290 14.56 0.70 -3.96
C SER A 290 13.50 0.09 -3.05
N GLY A 291 12.22 0.21 -3.38
CA GLY A 291 11.15 -0.40 -2.59
C GLY A 291 9.79 -0.37 -3.27
N ASN A 292 9.10 -1.50 -3.28
CA ASN A 292 7.69 -1.57 -3.64
C ASN A 292 6.88 -0.95 -2.49
N ALA A 293 5.97 -0.01 -2.77
CA ALA A 293 4.99 0.44 -1.79
C ALA A 293 3.68 -0.30 -2.02
N ALA A 294 3.30 -1.16 -1.07
CA ALA A 294 1.92 -1.54 -0.87
C ALA A 294 1.29 -0.45 0.02
N ASP A 295 0.87 0.66 -0.60
CA ASP A 295 0.16 1.76 0.06
C ASP A 295 -1.06 2.09 -0.82
N LEU A 296 -2.20 1.55 -0.39
CA LEU A 296 -3.44 1.42 -1.14
C LEU A 296 -4.45 2.53 -0.78
N GLY A 297 -3.99 3.62 -0.14
CA GLY A 297 -4.88 4.58 0.49
C GLY A 297 -5.60 3.95 1.69
N ASP A 298 -6.84 4.36 1.96
CA ASP A 298 -7.63 3.85 3.10
C ASP A 298 -7.94 2.34 3.00
N GLY A 299 -7.68 1.69 1.86
CA GLY A 299 -7.83 0.24 1.67
C GLY A 299 -9.23 -0.20 1.23
N TYR A 300 -10.11 0.77 1.00
CA TYR A 300 -11.47 0.58 0.50
C TYR A 300 -11.94 1.82 -0.27
N THR A 301 -13.05 1.69 -0.99
CA THR A 301 -13.88 2.82 -1.43
C THR A 301 -15.32 2.64 -0.96
N VAL A 302 -16.10 3.72 -0.92
CA VAL A 302 -17.54 3.66 -0.60
C VAL A 302 -18.34 4.21 -1.78
N SER A 303 -19.43 3.54 -2.13
CA SER A 303 -20.37 3.98 -3.16
C SER A 303 -20.97 5.37 -2.86
N GLU A 304 -21.38 6.12 -3.89
CA GLU A 304 -21.89 7.52 -3.75
C GLU A 304 -23.04 7.67 -2.75
N ASN A 305 -23.85 6.62 -2.58
CA ASN A 305 -24.97 6.57 -1.64
C ASN A 305 -24.58 6.15 -0.20
N GLY A 306 -23.30 5.90 0.06
CA GLY A 306 -22.77 5.49 1.36
C GLY A 306 -23.06 4.04 1.78
N SER A 307 -23.65 3.19 0.92
CA SER A 307 -24.18 1.89 1.34
C SER A 307 -23.26 0.68 1.11
N THR A 308 -22.20 0.81 0.32
CA THR A 308 -21.41 -0.34 -0.15
C THR A 308 -19.94 -0.02 -0.15
N TYR A 309 -19.17 -0.84 0.56
CA TYR A 309 -17.73 -0.77 0.65
C TYR A 309 -17.12 -1.70 -0.41
N THR A 310 -16.17 -1.22 -1.20
CA THR A 310 -15.34 -2.05 -2.07
C THR A 310 -13.98 -2.17 -1.41
N VAL A 311 -13.62 -3.35 -0.92
CA VAL A 311 -12.46 -3.58 -0.03
C VAL A 311 -11.33 -4.31 -0.74
N TYR A 312 -10.10 -3.93 -0.41
CA TYR A 312 -8.88 -4.50 -1.01
C TYR A 312 -7.66 -4.55 -0.06
N THR A 313 -7.82 -4.23 1.23
CA THR A 313 -6.79 -4.46 2.26
C THR A 313 -7.40 -4.95 3.58
N ALA A 314 -6.53 -5.39 4.50
CA ALA A 314 -6.89 -5.69 5.88
C ALA A 314 -7.49 -4.45 6.58
N ASP A 315 -6.85 -3.28 6.48
CA ASP A 315 -7.32 -2.05 7.12
C ASP A 315 -8.69 -1.61 6.57
N GLY A 316 -8.92 -1.74 5.26
CA GLY A 316 -10.24 -1.46 4.67
C GLY A 316 -11.32 -2.46 5.07
N LEU A 317 -10.96 -3.72 5.31
CA LEU A 317 -11.87 -4.71 5.87
C LEU A 317 -12.22 -4.38 7.33
N MET A 318 -11.25 -3.92 8.14
CA MET A 318 -11.49 -3.45 9.51
C MET A 318 -12.37 -2.20 9.54
N ALA A 319 -12.14 -1.24 8.63
CA ALA A 319 -12.95 -0.03 8.51
C ALA A 319 -14.41 -0.33 8.12
N TRP A 320 -14.64 -1.27 7.19
CA TRP A 320 -15.99 -1.77 6.91
C TRP A 320 -16.60 -2.47 8.14
N ALA A 321 -15.83 -3.31 8.84
CA ALA A 321 -16.33 -4.08 9.99
C ALA A 321 -16.77 -3.15 11.15
N GLU A 322 -15.99 -2.11 11.46
CA GLU A 322 -16.37 -1.08 12.43
C GLU A 322 -17.63 -0.33 12.00
N ALA A 323 -17.70 0.11 10.73
CA ALA A 323 -18.87 0.78 10.19
C ALA A 323 -20.13 -0.12 10.22
N ALA A 324 -19.98 -1.42 9.95
CA ALA A 324 -21.06 -2.39 9.97
C ALA A 324 -21.61 -2.67 11.38
N GLN A 325 -20.81 -2.50 12.45
CA GLN A 325 -21.34 -2.53 13.82
C GLN A 325 -22.30 -1.36 14.09
N GLY A 326 -22.02 -0.17 13.55
CA GLY A 326 -22.89 1.01 13.65
C GLY A 326 -24.08 0.99 12.69
N ASN A 327 -23.93 0.38 11.52
CA ASN A 327 -24.98 0.23 10.51
C ASN A 327 -24.93 -1.18 9.89
N PRO A 328 -25.67 -2.17 10.43
CA PRO A 328 -25.58 -3.56 10.02
C PRO A 328 -26.09 -3.84 8.59
N SER A 329 -26.65 -2.85 7.90
CA SER A 329 -27.09 -2.96 6.50
C SER A 329 -26.02 -2.56 5.48
N LEU A 330 -24.80 -2.22 5.90
CA LEU A 330 -23.70 -1.88 4.99
C LEU A 330 -23.18 -3.11 4.24
N ASN A 331 -23.15 -3.02 2.91
CA ASN A 331 -22.59 -4.07 2.06
C ASN A 331 -21.05 -3.97 2.00
N CYS A 332 -20.40 -5.10 1.75
CA CYS A 332 -18.99 -5.20 1.42
C CYS A 332 -18.84 -6.04 0.15
N THR A 333 -17.92 -5.65 -0.73
CA THR A 333 -17.47 -6.47 -1.86
C THR A 333 -15.95 -6.49 -1.87
N LEU A 334 -15.34 -7.67 -1.80
CA LEU A 334 -13.89 -7.81 -1.94
C LEU A 334 -13.48 -7.69 -3.42
N THR A 335 -12.28 -7.17 -3.64
CA THR A 335 -11.64 -7.13 -4.98
C THR A 335 -10.23 -7.69 -4.99
N HIS A 336 -9.73 -8.08 -3.81
CA HIS A 336 -8.40 -8.64 -3.58
C HIS A 336 -8.48 -9.63 -2.42
N ASP A 337 -7.51 -10.55 -2.37
CA ASP A 337 -7.32 -11.41 -1.20
C ASP A 337 -6.74 -10.60 -0.03
N ILE A 338 -7.20 -10.89 1.18
CA ILE A 338 -6.90 -10.13 2.41
C ILE A 338 -6.15 -11.02 3.39
N ASP A 339 -5.08 -10.52 4.01
CA ASP A 339 -4.36 -11.21 5.08
C ASP A 339 -4.58 -10.49 6.43
N LEU A 340 -5.17 -11.18 7.41
CA LEU A 340 -5.40 -10.67 8.77
C LEU A 340 -4.28 -11.06 9.76
N SER A 341 -3.11 -11.47 9.28
CA SER A 341 -1.94 -11.80 10.11
C SER A 341 -1.55 -10.66 11.07
N GLY A 342 -1.69 -10.92 12.37
CA GLY A 342 -1.38 -9.94 13.43
C GLY A 342 -2.54 -9.01 13.80
N THR A 343 -3.68 -9.11 13.10
CA THR A 343 -4.90 -8.35 13.39
C THR A 343 -5.84 -9.15 14.28
N GLU A 344 -6.40 -8.51 15.32
CA GLU A 344 -7.45 -9.09 16.15
C GLU A 344 -8.82 -8.77 15.54
N TRP A 345 -9.66 -9.78 15.34
CA TRP A 345 -10.97 -9.63 14.72
C TRP A 345 -12.11 -9.66 15.75
N GLU A 346 -12.94 -8.62 15.75
CA GLU A 346 -14.19 -8.60 16.51
C GLU A 346 -15.37 -9.02 15.60
N PRO A 347 -16.13 -10.07 15.95
CA PRO A 347 -17.25 -10.56 15.14
C PRO A 347 -18.27 -9.48 14.75
N VAL A 348 -18.58 -9.40 13.46
CA VAL A 348 -19.57 -8.43 12.96
C VAL A 348 -21.00 -8.91 13.29
N GLY A 349 -21.76 -8.06 13.99
CA GLY A 349 -23.16 -8.26 14.32
C GLY A 349 -23.41 -9.06 15.60
N ASP A 350 -24.31 -8.55 16.45
CA ASP A 350 -24.59 -9.05 17.80
C ASP A 350 -26.07 -9.48 18.00
N TYR A 351 -26.46 -9.83 19.23
CA TYR A 351 -27.84 -10.28 19.53
C TYR A 351 -28.92 -9.20 19.36
N ARG A 352 -28.56 -7.91 19.43
CA ARG A 352 -29.39 -6.71 19.18
C ARG A 352 -29.25 -6.23 17.74
N ASN A 353 -28.04 -6.26 17.20
CA ASN A 353 -27.65 -5.69 15.91
C ASN A 353 -27.11 -6.78 14.97
N ALA A 354 -27.94 -7.74 14.59
CA ALA A 354 -27.55 -8.76 13.63
C ALA A 354 -27.19 -8.13 12.27
N TYR A 355 -26.14 -8.61 11.62
CA TYR A 355 -25.74 -8.16 10.29
C TYR A 355 -26.87 -8.42 9.27
N ASN A 356 -27.22 -7.46 8.44
CA ASN A 356 -28.33 -7.51 7.48
C ASN A 356 -27.94 -7.00 6.07
N GLY A 357 -26.65 -6.69 5.83
CA GLY A 357 -26.12 -6.34 4.52
C GLY A 357 -25.71 -7.54 3.68
N THR A 358 -25.13 -7.28 2.51
CA THR A 358 -24.47 -8.28 1.66
C THR A 358 -22.96 -8.21 1.84
N PHE A 359 -22.34 -9.32 2.24
CA PHE A 359 -20.90 -9.51 2.18
C PHE A 359 -20.56 -10.42 1.01
N ASP A 360 -19.98 -9.84 -0.03
CA ASP A 360 -19.59 -10.53 -1.25
C ASP A 360 -18.07 -10.71 -1.28
N GLY A 361 -17.60 -11.95 -1.15
CA GLY A 361 -16.19 -12.29 -1.33
C GLY A 361 -15.74 -12.19 -2.78
N ASN A 362 -16.66 -12.21 -3.75
CA ASN A 362 -16.39 -12.06 -5.19
C ASN A 362 -15.28 -13.02 -5.71
N GLY A 363 -15.17 -14.20 -5.09
CA GLY A 363 -14.15 -15.22 -5.37
C GLY A 363 -12.85 -15.09 -4.58
N HIS A 364 -12.69 -14.06 -3.74
CA HIS A 364 -11.47 -13.78 -2.98
C HIS A 364 -11.38 -14.52 -1.64
N THR A 365 -10.16 -14.50 -1.09
CA THR A 365 -9.79 -15.17 0.16
C THR A 365 -9.47 -14.18 1.28
N ILE A 366 -9.99 -14.41 2.49
CA ILE A 366 -9.50 -13.78 3.72
C ILE A 366 -8.69 -14.83 4.48
N SER A 367 -7.41 -14.56 4.71
CA SER A 367 -6.47 -15.46 5.38
C SER A 367 -6.22 -15.06 6.84
N ASN A 368 -5.86 -16.05 7.66
CA ASN A 368 -5.28 -15.88 9.01
C ASN A 368 -6.22 -15.24 10.05
N LEU A 369 -7.54 -15.22 9.80
CA LEU A 369 -8.55 -14.71 10.75
C LEU A 369 -8.42 -15.41 12.11
N THR A 370 -7.98 -14.65 13.11
CA THR A 370 -7.78 -15.11 14.49
C THR A 370 -8.84 -14.49 15.40
N ILE A 371 -9.51 -15.33 16.20
CA ILE A 371 -10.36 -14.86 17.30
C ILE A 371 -10.02 -15.67 18.55
N THR A 372 -9.62 -15.00 19.62
CA THR A 372 -9.29 -15.61 20.92
C THR A 372 -10.24 -15.05 21.97
N LYS A 373 -11.32 -15.77 22.28
CA LYS A 373 -12.31 -15.35 23.29
C LYS A 373 -12.01 -16.02 24.64
N GLU A 374 -10.91 -15.60 25.27
CA GLU A 374 -10.53 -16.00 26.64
C GLU A 374 -11.09 -15.07 27.73
N ASN A 375 -11.44 -13.82 27.40
CA ASN A 375 -11.96 -12.82 28.34
C ASN A 375 -13.18 -12.11 27.74
N LEU A 376 -14.40 -12.63 27.97
CA LEU A 376 -15.60 -12.09 27.32
C LEU A 376 -16.81 -11.81 28.23
N SER A 377 -17.69 -10.97 27.68
CA SER A 377 -19.00 -10.62 28.20
C SER A 377 -20.05 -11.66 27.79
N PHE A 378 -21.16 -11.69 28.52
CA PHE A 378 -22.28 -12.60 28.25
C PHE A 378 -23.05 -12.14 26.99
N GLY A 379 -23.03 -12.95 25.92
CA GLY A 379 -23.89 -12.76 24.74
C GLY A 379 -23.21 -12.64 23.37
N ASP A 380 -21.88 -12.75 23.29
CA ASP A 380 -21.13 -12.58 22.04
C ASP A 380 -20.89 -13.93 21.34
N ASN A 381 -21.36 -14.07 20.11
CA ASN A 381 -21.15 -15.25 19.28
C ASN A 381 -19.79 -15.19 18.56
N CYS A 382 -19.19 -16.34 18.23
CA CYS A 382 -17.86 -16.41 17.64
C CYS A 382 -17.87 -16.82 16.15
N GLY A 383 -17.21 -16.01 15.32
CA GLY A 383 -17.03 -16.19 13.88
C GLY A 383 -16.59 -14.88 13.23
N MET A 384 -16.37 -14.87 11.92
CA MET A 384 -16.23 -13.60 11.18
C MET A 384 -17.43 -12.67 11.44
N PHE A 385 -18.63 -13.27 11.47
CA PHE A 385 -19.86 -12.67 11.95
C PHE A 385 -20.29 -13.28 13.28
N GLY A 386 -20.72 -12.47 14.23
CA GLY A 386 -21.33 -12.97 15.47
C GLY A 386 -22.75 -13.46 15.17
N ARG A 387 -23.55 -12.61 14.52
CA ARG A 387 -24.93 -12.94 14.14
C ARG A 387 -25.32 -12.37 12.79
N VAL A 388 -25.75 -13.27 11.90
CA VAL A 388 -26.26 -12.99 10.56
C VAL A 388 -27.79 -13.02 10.59
N GLY A 389 -28.42 -11.90 10.24
CA GLY A 389 -29.87 -11.69 10.23
C GLY A 389 -30.54 -12.16 8.95
N THR A 390 -31.88 -12.21 8.95
CA THR A 390 -32.71 -12.82 7.90
C THR A 390 -32.53 -12.21 6.50
N ASN A 391 -32.14 -10.93 6.41
CA ASN A 391 -31.94 -10.26 5.11
C ASN A 391 -30.47 -10.30 4.63
N ALA A 392 -29.53 -10.77 5.45
CA ALA A 392 -28.13 -10.81 5.07
C ALA A 392 -27.82 -11.94 4.08
N THR A 393 -26.85 -11.64 3.21
CA THR A 393 -26.23 -12.61 2.31
C THR A 393 -24.72 -12.56 2.52
N ILE A 394 -24.10 -13.72 2.70
CA ILE A 394 -22.64 -13.88 2.70
C ILE A 394 -22.32 -14.85 1.57
N GLN A 395 -21.55 -14.42 0.57
CA GLN A 395 -21.33 -15.22 -0.63
C GLN A 395 -19.91 -15.19 -1.17
N ASP A 396 -19.58 -16.19 -1.99
CA ASP A 396 -18.39 -16.25 -2.86
C ASP A 396 -17.06 -15.95 -2.13
N LEU A 397 -16.94 -16.41 -0.88
CA LEU A 397 -15.83 -16.09 0.03
C LEU A 397 -15.06 -17.34 0.48
N THR A 398 -13.73 -17.29 0.40
CA THR A 398 -12.86 -18.28 1.07
C THR A 398 -12.30 -17.69 2.38
N LEU A 399 -12.42 -18.41 3.50
CA LEU A 399 -11.64 -18.17 4.70
C LEU A 399 -10.53 -19.21 4.82
N GLU A 400 -9.28 -18.76 4.75
CA GLU A 400 -8.10 -19.62 4.86
C GLU A 400 -7.38 -19.46 6.20
N ASN A 401 -6.91 -20.57 6.77
CA ASN A 401 -6.17 -20.61 8.04
C ASN A 401 -6.88 -19.87 9.20
N VAL A 402 -8.20 -20.08 9.34
CA VAL A 402 -8.99 -19.55 10.46
C VAL A 402 -8.50 -20.17 11.77
N ARG A 403 -8.35 -19.36 12.82
CA ARG A 403 -7.95 -19.82 14.16
C ARG A 403 -8.90 -19.27 15.23
N LEU A 404 -9.91 -20.07 15.59
CA LEU A 404 -10.80 -19.77 16.70
C LEU A 404 -10.36 -20.52 17.95
N ILE A 405 -10.13 -19.79 19.05
CA ILE A 405 -9.85 -20.35 20.38
C ILE A 405 -10.88 -19.75 21.35
N VAL A 406 -11.77 -20.59 21.90
CA VAL A 406 -12.94 -20.13 22.67
C VAL A 406 -13.04 -20.92 23.97
N GLY A 407 -12.81 -20.23 25.09
CA GLY A 407 -12.95 -20.79 26.44
C GLY A 407 -14.23 -20.38 27.17
N ALA A 408 -15.01 -19.46 26.59
CA ALA A 408 -16.25 -18.97 27.21
C ALA A 408 -17.42 -19.96 27.05
N ASP A 409 -18.29 -19.98 28.06
CA ASP A 409 -19.44 -20.88 28.17
C ASP A 409 -20.64 -20.42 27.33
N GLY A 410 -21.40 -21.40 26.79
CA GLY A 410 -22.64 -21.15 26.05
C GLY A 410 -22.49 -20.45 24.68
N ILE A 411 -21.27 -20.29 24.18
CA ILE A 411 -20.97 -19.57 22.93
C ILE A 411 -21.38 -20.40 21.70
N LEU A 412 -21.89 -19.70 20.69
CA LEU A 412 -22.19 -20.23 19.35
C LEU A 412 -20.98 -19.97 18.44
N ILE A 413 -20.39 -21.02 17.86
CA ILE A 413 -19.08 -20.94 17.21
C ILE A 413 -19.14 -21.48 15.77
N GLY A 414 -18.78 -20.65 14.79
CA GLY A 414 -18.49 -21.10 13.43
C GLY A 414 -17.59 -20.14 12.67
N ALA A 415 -16.76 -20.62 11.75
CA ALA A 415 -15.73 -19.79 11.11
C ALA A 415 -16.32 -18.56 10.40
N LEU A 416 -17.44 -18.74 9.70
CA LEU A 416 -18.17 -17.64 9.06
C LEU A 416 -19.15 -16.98 10.04
N ALA A 417 -19.99 -17.75 10.72
CA ALA A 417 -20.98 -17.19 11.63
C ALA A 417 -21.17 -18.01 12.91
N GLY A 418 -21.22 -17.36 14.07
CA GLY A 418 -21.68 -18.04 15.28
C GLY A 418 -23.18 -18.37 15.20
N SER A 419 -24.01 -17.44 14.70
CA SER A 419 -25.44 -17.67 14.46
C SER A 419 -25.89 -17.16 13.07
N ASN A 420 -26.67 -17.97 12.33
CA ASN A 420 -27.23 -17.61 11.03
C ASN A 420 -28.76 -17.67 10.98
N GLN A 421 -29.38 -16.65 10.39
CA GLN A 421 -30.79 -16.61 9.96
C GLN A 421 -30.95 -16.17 8.49
N GLY A 422 -29.86 -15.76 7.83
CA GLY A 422 -29.82 -15.34 6.42
C GLY A 422 -29.26 -16.42 5.50
N THR A 423 -28.66 -16.00 4.38
CA THR A 423 -28.08 -16.91 3.36
C THR A 423 -26.56 -16.89 3.38
N ILE A 424 -25.95 -18.08 3.46
CA ILE A 424 -24.51 -18.29 3.24
C ILE A 424 -24.34 -19.18 2.01
N SER A 425 -23.64 -18.71 0.97
CA SER A 425 -23.65 -19.33 -0.37
C SER A 425 -22.25 -19.37 -1.01
N ASN A 426 -21.81 -20.55 -1.49
CA ASN A 426 -20.50 -20.72 -2.15
C ASN A 426 -19.29 -20.23 -1.31
N CYS A 427 -19.33 -20.46 0.01
CA CYS A 427 -18.23 -20.11 0.90
C CYS A 427 -17.37 -21.34 1.25
N LYS A 428 -16.07 -21.13 1.40
CA LYS A 428 -15.10 -22.19 1.74
C LYS A 428 -14.38 -21.82 3.03
N VAL A 429 -14.21 -22.76 3.96
CA VAL A 429 -13.52 -22.51 5.24
C VAL A 429 -12.47 -23.58 5.54
N SER A 430 -11.31 -23.15 6.04
CA SER A 430 -10.21 -24.01 6.48
C SER A 430 -9.53 -23.44 7.74
N GLY A 431 -8.79 -24.28 8.46
CA GLY A 431 -8.09 -23.90 9.70
C GLY A 431 -8.53 -24.73 10.90
N ASN A 432 -8.53 -24.13 12.09
CA ASN A 432 -8.83 -24.79 13.35
C ASN A 432 -9.85 -24.04 14.22
N ILE A 433 -10.72 -24.82 14.88
CA ILE A 433 -11.59 -24.36 15.96
C ILE A 433 -11.25 -25.17 17.21
N SER A 434 -10.92 -24.48 18.30
CA SER A 434 -10.57 -25.09 19.58
C SER A 434 -11.47 -24.56 20.69
N VAL A 435 -12.39 -25.40 21.15
CA VAL A 435 -13.33 -25.09 22.23
C VAL A 435 -12.81 -25.69 23.53
N THR A 436 -12.62 -24.86 24.56
CA THR A 436 -12.03 -25.24 25.86
C THR A 436 -12.92 -24.79 27.03
N ASN A 437 -14.23 -24.73 26.79
CA ASN A 437 -15.22 -24.28 27.76
C ASN A 437 -15.74 -25.44 28.64
N ASP A 438 -16.41 -25.11 29.75
CA ASP A 438 -16.92 -26.09 30.71
C ASP A 438 -18.40 -26.43 30.46
N GLU A 439 -19.22 -25.49 29.96
CA GLU A 439 -20.65 -25.67 29.66
C GLU A 439 -20.96 -25.87 28.16
N MET A 440 -22.16 -26.40 27.87
CA MET A 440 -22.58 -26.74 26.50
C MET A 440 -22.76 -25.51 25.58
N GLY A 441 -21.85 -25.34 24.63
CA GLY A 441 -22.03 -24.51 23.43
C GLY A 441 -22.41 -25.33 22.18
N TYR A 442 -22.43 -24.69 21.01
CA TYR A 442 -22.60 -25.35 19.71
C TYR A 442 -21.50 -24.91 18.73
N ALA A 443 -20.83 -25.88 18.09
CA ALA A 443 -19.72 -25.63 17.17
C ALA A 443 -20.00 -26.20 15.77
N GLY A 444 -19.85 -25.39 14.73
CA GLY A 444 -19.86 -25.84 13.35
C GLY A 444 -18.66 -25.30 12.58
N GLY A 445 -18.21 -25.99 11.53
CA GLY A 445 -17.11 -25.47 10.71
C GLY A 445 -17.48 -24.17 10.01
N VAL A 446 -18.70 -24.07 9.47
CA VAL A 446 -19.25 -22.88 8.82
C VAL A 446 -20.08 -22.05 9.81
N VAL A 447 -21.05 -22.70 10.48
CA VAL A 447 -22.03 -22.03 11.36
C VAL A 447 -22.22 -22.77 12.69
N GLY A 448 -22.19 -22.04 13.81
CA GLY A 448 -22.49 -22.60 15.14
C GLY A 448 -23.95 -23.02 15.30
N LEU A 449 -24.88 -22.07 15.12
CA LEU A 449 -26.33 -22.30 15.21
C LEU A 449 -27.10 -21.65 14.06
N MET A 450 -28.16 -22.31 13.59
CA MET A 450 -29.05 -21.79 12.56
C MET A 450 -30.53 -22.03 12.93
N ASP A 451 -31.33 -20.95 13.02
CA ASP A 451 -32.76 -21.00 13.41
C ASP A 451 -33.73 -21.10 12.23
N SER A 452 -33.35 -20.55 11.07
CA SER A 452 -34.22 -20.45 9.87
C SER A 452 -33.43 -20.06 8.60
N GLY A 453 -32.11 -20.23 8.61
CA GLY A 453 -31.22 -19.78 7.55
C GLY A 453 -30.98 -20.82 6.45
N VAL A 454 -30.19 -20.41 5.46
CA VAL A 454 -29.70 -21.24 4.36
C VAL A 454 -28.17 -21.32 4.44
N ILE A 455 -27.62 -22.53 4.38
CA ILE A 455 -26.21 -22.76 4.00
C ILE A 455 -26.23 -23.56 2.70
N GLN A 456 -25.66 -23.01 1.63
CA GLN A 456 -25.63 -23.69 0.35
C GLN A 456 -24.26 -23.61 -0.33
N TYR A 457 -23.90 -24.64 -1.08
CA TYR A 457 -22.70 -24.67 -1.94
C TYR A 457 -21.38 -24.49 -1.16
N CYS A 458 -21.38 -24.74 0.16
CA CYS A 458 -20.27 -24.44 1.04
C CYS A 458 -19.34 -25.65 1.27
N HIS A 459 -18.05 -25.38 1.49
CA HIS A 459 -17.06 -26.39 1.86
C HIS A 459 -16.40 -26.07 3.20
N SER A 460 -16.22 -27.09 4.05
CA SER A 460 -15.46 -26.98 5.29
C SER A 460 -14.37 -28.05 5.36
N SER A 461 -13.14 -27.60 5.58
CA SER A 461 -11.95 -28.43 5.85
C SER A 461 -11.39 -28.20 7.26
N VAL A 462 -12.20 -27.58 8.14
CA VAL A 462 -11.78 -27.14 9.47
C VAL A 462 -11.54 -28.33 10.40
N SER A 463 -10.45 -28.28 11.16
CA SER A 463 -10.20 -29.18 12.30
C SER A 463 -10.89 -28.63 13.55
N ILE A 464 -11.98 -29.26 13.98
CA ILE A 464 -12.83 -28.82 15.09
C ILE A 464 -12.60 -29.71 16.32
N GLN A 465 -12.00 -29.11 17.35
CA GLN A 465 -11.91 -29.68 18.69
C GLN A 465 -13.06 -29.11 19.52
N GLY A 466 -14.20 -29.82 19.56
CA GLY A 466 -15.46 -29.28 20.07
C GLY A 466 -15.61 -29.17 21.60
N GLY A 467 -14.63 -29.65 22.38
CA GLY A 467 -14.68 -29.55 23.86
C GLY A 467 -15.96 -30.16 24.45
N ASN A 468 -16.58 -29.45 25.41
CA ASN A 468 -17.86 -29.82 26.02
C ASN A 468 -19.10 -29.38 25.21
N SER A 469 -18.95 -29.00 23.94
CA SER A 469 -20.10 -28.58 23.10
C SER A 469 -21.18 -29.67 23.02
N GLY A 470 -22.44 -29.25 23.16
CA GLY A 470 -23.61 -30.12 23.07
C GLY A 470 -23.80 -30.70 21.66
N SER A 471 -23.41 -29.95 20.63
CA SER A 471 -23.31 -30.47 19.26
C SER A 471 -22.11 -29.91 18.50
N VAL A 472 -21.55 -30.75 17.64
CA VAL A 472 -20.42 -30.43 16.77
C VAL A 472 -20.71 -30.93 15.36
N GLY A 473 -20.61 -30.07 14.35
CA GLY A 473 -20.78 -30.46 12.95
C GLY A 473 -19.69 -29.93 12.04
N GLY A 474 -19.30 -30.70 11.03
CA GLY A 474 -18.31 -30.23 10.05
C GLY A 474 -18.75 -28.97 9.29
N VAL A 475 -20.06 -28.76 9.13
CA VAL A 475 -20.66 -27.54 8.55
C VAL A 475 -21.49 -26.78 9.58
N LEU A 476 -22.44 -27.44 10.25
CA LEU A 476 -23.41 -26.83 11.18
C LEU A 476 -23.40 -27.49 12.56
N GLY A 477 -23.25 -26.70 13.63
CA GLY A 477 -23.35 -27.22 15.00
C GLY A 477 -24.77 -27.63 15.38
N PHE A 478 -25.70 -26.66 15.43
CA PHE A 478 -27.10 -26.85 15.80
C PHE A 478 -28.05 -26.24 14.76
N GLY A 479 -29.09 -26.96 14.35
CA GLY A 479 -30.12 -26.46 13.44
C GLY A 479 -31.56 -26.61 13.94
N ASP A 480 -32.39 -25.60 13.72
CA ASP A 480 -33.85 -25.71 13.65
C ASP A 480 -34.35 -25.16 12.30
N ALA A 481 -35.38 -25.77 11.72
CA ALA A 481 -36.01 -25.36 10.46
C ALA A 481 -35.05 -25.05 9.28
N THR A 482 -33.91 -25.74 9.19
CA THR A 482 -32.77 -25.31 8.35
C THR A 482 -32.80 -25.80 6.91
N VAL A 483 -32.13 -25.06 6.01
CA VAL A 483 -31.79 -25.51 4.66
C VAL A 483 -30.28 -25.71 4.52
N ILE A 484 -29.85 -26.90 4.10
CA ILE A 484 -28.44 -27.23 3.79
C ILE A 484 -28.36 -27.89 2.41
N LYS A 485 -27.72 -27.24 1.42
CA LYS A 485 -27.66 -27.76 0.03
C LYS A 485 -26.25 -27.77 -0.55
N GLY A 486 -25.84 -28.84 -1.22
CA GLY A 486 -24.56 -28.83 -1.97
C GLY A 486 -23.35 -28.58 -1.07
N CYS A 487 -23.42 -28.96 0.21
CA CYS A 487 -22.38 -28.69 1.20
C CYS A 487 -21.46 -29.89 1.41
N SER A 488 -20.19 -29.64 1.69
CA SER A 488 -19.20 -30.70 1.89
C SER A 488 -18.30 -30.48 3.10
N PHE A 489 -17.84 -31.58 3.70
CA PHE A 489 -16.88 -31.59 4.80
C PHE A 489 -15.71 -32.55 4.57
N SER A 490 -14.50 -32.08 4.80
CA SER A 490 -13.22 -32.81 4.62
C SER A 490 -12.24 -32.67 5.78
N GLY A 491 -12.59 -31.92 6.82
CA GLY A 491 -11.73 -31.65 7.97
C GLY A 491 -11.75 -32.77 9.01
N SER A 492 -11.63 -32.42 10.30
CA SER A 492 -11.81 -33.36 11.41
C SER A 492 -12.75 -32.80 12.47
N VAL A 493 -13.51 -33.67 13.15
CA VAL A 493 -14.44 -33.29 14.23
C VAL A 493 -14.26 -34.21 15.44
N THR A 494 -14.12 -33.57 16.61
CA THR A 494 -14.22 -34.21 17.92
C THR A 494 -15.26 -33.47 18.78
N GLY A 495 -15.90 -34.18 19.70
CA GLY A 495 -16.89 -33.63 20.63
C GLY A 495 -17.21 -34.61 21.74
N VAL A 496 -18.33 -34.41 22.45
CA VAL A 496 -18.78 -35.29 23.56
C VAL A 496 -20.22 -35.82 23.43
N HIS A 497 -21.10 -35.13 22.70
CA HIS A 497 -22.54 -35.46 22.64
C HIS A 497 -23.05 -35.81 21.24
N TRP A 498 -23.35 -34.83 20.40
CA TRP A 498 -23.92 -35.03 19.07
C TRP A 498 -22.93 -34.58 17.98
N VAL A 499 -22.33 -35.54 17.27
CA VAL A 499 -21.30 -35.24 16.25
C VAL A 499 -21.73 -35.74 14.88
N GLY A 500 -21.68 -34.87 13.87
CA GLY A 500 -21.99 -35.23 12.49
C GLY A 500 -21.02 -34.63 11.48
N GLY A 501 -20.75 -35.36 10.39
CA GLY A 501 -19.89 -34.87 9.32
C GLY A 501 -20.39 -33.57 8.67
N ILE A 502 -21.71 -33.40 8.54
CA ILE A 502 -22.31 -32.14 8.10
C ILE A 502 -22.94 -31.40 9.28
N ALA A 503 -23.84 -32.03 10.03
CA ALA A 503 -24.62 -31.39 11.08
C ALA A 503 -24.54 -32.13 12.42
N GLY A 504 -24.21 -31.44 13.52
CA GLY A 504 -24.13 -32.04 14.85
C GLY A 504 -25.50 -32.47 15.37
N TYR A 505 -26.38 -31.49 15.61
CA TYR A 505 -27.78 -31.69 15.98
C TYR A 505 -28.67 -30.92 15.00
N CYS A 506 -29.77 -31.52 14.56
CA CYS A 506 -30.86 -30.79 13.93
C CYS A 506 -32.22 -31.19 14.52
N ARG A 507 -33.12 -30.22 14.71
CA ARG A 507 -34.50 -30.48 15.13
C ARG A 507 -35.29 -31.09 13.98
N PHE A 508 -35.33 -30.39 12.85
CA PHE A 508 -35.75 -30.90 11.56
C PHE A 508 -35.03 -30.12 10.45
N PHE A 509 -34.87 -30.74 9.28
CA PHE A 509 -34.45 -30.05 8.07
C PHE A 509 -35.70 -29.62 7.30
N ALA A 510 -35.72 -28.35 6.86
CA ALA A 510 -36.66 -27.92 5.84
C ALA A 510 -36.27 -28.51 4.47
N ASP A 511 -34.96 -28.56 4.19
CA ASP A 511 -34.37 -29.23 3.03
C ASP A 511 -32.89 -29.54 3.31
N MET A 512 -32.48 -30.80 3.27
CA MET A 512 -31.07 -31.19 3.29
C MET A 512 -30.76 -31.99 2.03
N THR A 513 -29.96 -31.45 1.11
CA THR A 513 -29.86 -32.05 -0.24
C THR A 513 -28.47 -31.96 -0.86
N GLY A 514 -27.99 -33.07 -1.43
CA GLY A 514 -26.79 -33.09 -2.27
C GLY A 514 -25.50 -32.81 -1.50
N CYS A 515 -25.38 -33.25 -0.25
CA CYS A 515 -24.26 -32.95 0.64
C CYS A 515 -23.37 -34.18 0.87
N TYR A 516 -22.08 -34.00 1.18
CA TYR A 516 -21.21 -35.14 1.53
C TYR A 516 -20.16 -34.87 2.61
N SER A 517 -19.78 -35.91 3.36
CA SER A 517 -18.70 -35.86 4.34
C SER A 517 -17.63 -36.92 4.08
N VAL A 518 -16.37 -36.50 4.00
CA VAL A 518 -15.18 -37.37 3.96
C VAL A 518 -14.21 -37.08 5.11
N GLY A 519 -14.58 -36.19 6.04
CA GLY A 519 -13.74 -35.80 7.16
C GLY A 519 -13.60 -36.87 8.25
N GLU A 520 -12.55 -36.73 9.07
CA GLU A 520 -12.28 -37.62 10.19
C GLU A 520 -13.24 -37.34 11.36
N ILE A 521 -14.07 -38.31 11.72
CA ILE A 521 -15.05 -38.20 12.83
C ILE A 521 -14.61 -39.09 13.99
N SER A 522 -14.14 -38.48 15.08
CA SER A 522 -13.50 -39.22 16.17
C SER A 522 -14.43 -39.44 17.37
N PRO A 523 -14.72 -40.70 17.78
CA PRO A 523 -15.42 -41.04 19.03
C PRO A 523 -14.52 -40.80 20.26
N PRO A 524 -15.07 -40.60 21.49
CA PRO A 524 -16.30 -41.20 21.99
C PRO A 524 -17.40 -40.18 22.32
N VAL A 525 -18.55 -40.30 21.65
CA VAL A 525 -19.71 -39.43 21.88
C VAL A 525 -21.01 -40.21 22.00
N SER A 526 -22.07 -39.55 22.47
CA SER A 526 -23.38 -40.18 22.70
C SER A 526 -24.06 -40.63 21.40
N TYR A 527 -24.03 -39.80 20.35
CA TYR A 527 -24.50 -40.16 19.00
C TYR A 527 -23.59 -39.56 17.93
N THR A 528 -23.17 -40.39 16.98
CA THR A 528 -22.27 -40.03 15.87
C THR A 528 -22.89 -40.46 14.56
N GLY A 529 -22.91 -39.59 13.55
CA GLY A 529 -23.31 -39.97 12.19
C GLY A 529 -22.39 -39.42 11.12
N GLY A 530 -22.23 -40.14 10.02
CA GLY A 530 -21.44 -39.71 8.87
C GLY A 530 -21.95 -38.39 8.26
N ILE A 531 -23.26 -38.12 8.37
CA ILE A 531 -23.90 -36.88 7.93
C ILE A 531 -24.43 -36.08 9.12
N VAL A 532 -25.26 -36.70 9.98
CA VAL A 532 -25.97 -36.04 11.09
C VAL A 532 -25.75 -36.77 12.41
N GLY A 533 -25.32 -36.08 13.47
CA GLY A 533 -25.15 -36.69 14.79
C GLY A 533 -26.48 -37.09 15.43
N PHE A 534 -27.41 -36.14 15.53
CA PHE A 534 -28.74 -36.35 16.09
C PHE A 534 -29.81 -35.59 15.30
N LEU A 535 -30.96 -36.25 15.06
CA LEU A 535 -32.13 -35.65 14.43
C LEU A 535 -33.39 -35.79 15.32
N GLN A 536 -34.02 -34.68 15.69
CA GLN A 536 -35.19 -34.72 16.60
C GLN A 536 -36.46 -35.25 15.94
N TYR A 537 -36.72 -34.89 14.68
CA TYR A 537 -37.88 -35.30 13.89
C TYR A 537 -37.45 -35.75 12.50
N ALA A 538 -38.12 -36.75 11.92
CA ALA A 538 -37.83 -37.24 10.59
C ALA A 538 -37.85 -36.10 9.55
N GLY A 539 -36.75 -35.97 8.82
CA GLY A 539 -36.58 -35.08 7.68
C GLY A 539 -35.97 -35.87 6.52
N VAL A 540 -36.11 -35.35 5.30
CA VAL A 540 -35.51 -35.98 4.11
C VAL A 540 -34.11 -35.39 3.92
N ALA A 541 -33.09 -36.24 3.90
CA ALA A 541 -31.77 -35.88 3.42
C ALA A 541 -31.66 -36.40 1.97
N GLY A 542 -31.99 -35.58 0.97
CA GLY A 542 -31.97 -35.98 -0.43
C GLY A 542 -30.53 -36.20 -0.91
N SER A 543 -30.17 -37.44 -1.29
CA SER A 543 -28.88 -37.78 -1.89
C SER A 543 -27.69 -37.22 -1.09
N CYS A 544 -27.50 -37.66 0.15
CA CYS A 544 -26.36 -37.28 0.98
C CYS A 544 -25.40 -38.46 1.20
N TYR A 545 -24.08 -38.22 1.17
CA TYR A 545 -23.07 -39.29 1.09
C TYR A 545 -21.94 -39.18 2.12
N TRP A 546 -21.50 -40.28 2.71
CA TRP A 546 -20.33 -40.26 3.59
C TRP A 546 -19.30 -41.35 3.30
N GLU A 547 -18.04 -41.01 3.55
CA GLU A 547 -16.88 -41.90 3.48
C GLU A 547 -16.01 -41.68 4.74
N GLY A 548 -15.05 -42.56 5.01
CA GLY A 548 -14.09 -42.42 6.12
C GLY A 548 -14.62 -42.74 7.52
N PHE A 549 -15.95 -42.75 7.72
CA PHE A 549 -16.58 -43.09 9.01
C PHE A 549 -17.28 -44.46 9.02
N ASP A 550 -16.95 -45.28 10.03
CA ASP A 550 -17.47 -46.65 10.24
C ASP A 550 -18.69 -46.70 11.17
N GLY A 551 -19.66 -45.83 10.90
CA GLY A 551 -21.00 -45.88 11.50
C GLY A 551 -22.09 -45.49 10.51
N GLU A 552 -23.29 -45.26 11.02
CA GLU A 552 -24.47 -44.87 10.24
C GLU A 552 -24.40 -43.42 9.74
N GLY A 553 -25.20 -43.08 8.73
CA GLY A 553 -25.29 -41.70 8.22
C GLY A 553 -25.93 -40.75 9.20
N VAL A 554 -26.87 -41.24 10.01
CA VAL A 554 -27.55 -40.52 11.08
C VAL A 554 -27.33 -41.28 12.39
N GLY A 555 -26.69 -40.64 13.37
CA GLY A 555 -26.31 -41.30 14.63
C GLY A 555 -27.50 -41.68 15.52
N HIS A 556 -28.55 -40.86 15.52
CA HIS A 556 -29.84 -41.16 16.14
C HIS A 556 -30.97 -40.32 15.54
N CYS A 557 -32.17 -40.91 15.43
CA CYS A 557 -33.41 -40.22 15.15
C CYS A 557 -34.49 -40.68 16.15
N ASN A 558 -35.35 -39.77 16.63
CA ASN A 558 -36.44 -40.17 17.53
C ASN A 558 -37.62 -40.84 16.82
N GLU A 559 -37.77 -40.61 15.51
CA GLU A 559 -38.83 -41.20 14.70
C GLU A 559 -38.42 -42.58 14.20
N THR A 560 -39.38 -43.50 14.09
CA THR A 560 -39.15 -44.91 13.76
C THR A 560 -38.83 -45.19 12.29
N ASP A 561 -38.88 -44.17 11.44
CA ASP A 561 -38.51 -44.23 10.02
C ASP A 561 -37.44 -43.15 9.76
N PRO A 562 -36.15 -43.47 9.97
CA PRO A 562 -35.07 -42.50 9.90
C PRO A 562 -34.74 -42.14 8.46
N VAL A 563 -34.70 -40.84 8.18
CA VAL A 563 -34.02 -40.17 7.05
C VAL A 563 -33.71 -41.07 5.85
N SER A 564 -34.67 -41.25 4.95
CA SER A 564 -34.37 -41.81 3.64
C SER A 564 -33.46 -40.85 2.86
N GLY A 565 -32.30 -41.34 2.40
CA GLY A 565 -31.43 -40.63 1.46
C GLY A 565 -30.00 -40.31 1.91
N ALA A 566 -29.57 -40.74 3.11
CA ALA A 566 -28.14 -40.77 3.47
C ALA A 566 -27.52 -42.14 3.12
N TYR A 567 -26.38 -42.17 2.41
CA TYR A 567 -25.73 -43.41 1.95
C TYR A 567 -24.21 -43.42 2.19
N LYS A 568 -23.66 -44.57 2.62
CA LYS A 568 -22.21 -44.76 2.72
C LYS A 568 -21.64 -45.01 1.32
N ILE A 569 -20.54 -44.34 0.97
CA ILE A 569 -19.71 -44.72 -0.17
C ILE A 569 -19.03 -46.06 0.17
N ASP A 570 -19.35 -47.09 -0.61
CA ASP A 570 -18.93 -48.48 -0.37
C ASP A 570 -18.15 -49.09 -1.54
N GLY A 571 -17.95 -48.31 -2.61
CA GLY A 571 -17.27 -48.74 -3.84
C GLY A 571 -18.03 -49.78 -4.65
N THR A 572 -19.30 -50.10 -4.32
CA THR A 572 -20.07 -51.15 -5.01
C THR A 572 -21.52 -50.75 -5.32
N THR A 573 -22.30 -50.32 -4.32
CA THR A 573 -23.66 -49.80 -4.50
C THR A 573 -23.68 -48.28 -4.61
N HIS A 574 -22.72 -47.61 -3.95
CA HIS A 574 -22.52 -46.17 -4.00
C HIS A 574 -21.03 -45.88 -4.20
N THR A 575 -20.70 -45.39 -5.40
CA THR A 575 -19.39 -44.83 -5.80
C THR A 575 -19.50 -43.31 -5.89
N TRP A 576 -18.38 -42.58 -5.90
CA TRP A 576 -18.42 -41.13 -6.04
C TRP A 576 -19.03 -40.67 -7.36
N GLN A 577 -18.88 -41.44 -8.45
CA GLN A 577 -19.59 -41.17 -9.71
C GLN A 577 -21.12 -41.24 -9.52
N THR A 578 -21.65 -42.34 -8.99
CA THR A 578 -23.10 -42.50 -8.77
C THR A 578 -23.64 -41.49 -7.76
N ALA A 579 -22.85 -41.13 -6.75
CA ALA A 579 -23.20 -40.09 -5.78
C ALA A 579 -23.29 -38.72 -6.45
N THR A 580 -22.31 -38.35 -7.29
CA THR A 580 -22.29 -37.09 -8.06
C THR A 580 -23.56 -36.94 -8.90
N GLU A 581 -23.94 -37.98 -9.65
CA GLU A 581 -25.16 -37.99 -10.48
C GLU A 581 -26.43 -37.82 -9.63
N ALA A 582 -26.53 -38.52 -8.50
CA ALA A 582 -27.67 -38.46 -7.59
C ALA A 582 -27.76 -37.13 -6.82
N MET A 583 -26.62 -36.54 -6.43
CA MET A 583 -26.54 -35.22 -5.79
C MET A 583 -26.98 -34.13 -6.76
N ASN A 584 -26.45 -34.11 -7.98
CA ASN A 584 -26.84 -33.13 -9.01
C ASN A 584 -28.33 -33.24 -9.38
N THR A 585 -28.85 -34.47 -9.48
CA THR A 585 -30.29 -34.70 -9.70
C THR A 585 -31.14 -34.11 -8.58
N ALA A 586 -30.69 -34.21 -7.32
CA ALA A 586 -31.42 -33.71 -6.17
C ALA A 586 -31.28 -32.18 -5.98
N LEU A 587 -30.12 -31.59 -6.29
CA LEU A 587 -29.94 -30.13 -6.36
C LEU A 587 -30.86 -29.48 -7.40
N GLY A 588 -31.16 -30.21 -8.49
CA GLY A 588 -32.08 -29.80 -9.53
C GLY A 588 -31.40 -29.06 -10.69
N ALA A 589 -32.03 -29.12 -11.87
CA ALA A 589 -31.45 -28.59 -13.11
C ALA A 589 -31.20 -27.06 -13.09
N ASP A 590 -31.97 -26.32 -12.29
CA ASP A 590 -31.85 -24.86 -12.13
C ASP A 590 -30.85 -24.45 -11.03
N SER A 591 -30.07 -25.38 -10.46
CA SER A 591 -29.07 -25.07 -9.45
C SER A 591 -27.90 -24.28 -10.04
N GLU A 592 -27.43 -23.26 -9.33
CA GLU A 592 -26.29 -22.43 -9.75
C GLU A 592 -24.95 -23.18 -9.70
N TYR A 593 -24.86 -24.27 -8.93
CA TYR A 593 -23.65 -25.05 -8.75
C TYR A 593 -23.91 -26.55 -8.89
N ILE A 594 -22.96 -27.25 -9.49
CA ILE A 594 -23.00 -28.70 -9.70
C ILE A 594 -21.74 -29.37 -9.17
N TRP A 595 -21.88 -30.62 -8.77
CA TRP A 595 -20.78 -31.51 -8.44
C TRP A 595 -20.14 -32.07 -9.72
N GLU A 596 -18.83 -31.96 -9.84
CA GLU A 596 -18.03 -32.65 -10.85
C GLU A 596 -17.04 -33.61 -10.16
N THR A 597 -16.93 -34.85 -10.65
CA THR A 597 -15.85 -35.77 -10.29
C THR A 597 -15.08 -36.21 -11.54
N THR A 598 -13.83 -36.61 -11.34
CA THR A 598 -12.91 -37.02 -12.42
C THR A 598 -12.81 -38.54 -12.59
N ASP A 599 -13.18 -39.31 -11.57
CA ASP A 599 -13.23 -40.78 -11.58
C ASP A 599 -14.26 -41.31 -10.56
N ALA A 600 -14.32 -42.63 -10.37
CA ALA A 600 -15.30 -43.27 -9.49
C ALA A 600 -14.92 -43.25 -8.00
N ASP A 601 -13.65 -42.94 -7.69
CA ASP A 601 -13.02 -43.13 -6.39
C ASP A 601 -12.69 -41.79 -5.68
N THR A 602 -12.76 -40.67 -6.41
CA THR A 602 -12.47 -39.33 -5.89
C THR A 602 -13.75 -38.55 -5.53
N PRO A 603 -13.86 -37.95 -4.33
CA PRO A 603 -14.97 -37.08 -3.95
C PRO A 603 -15.13 -35.88 -4.91
N PRO A 604 -16.37 -35.50 -5.29
CA PRO A 604 -16.56 -34.45 -6.29
C PRO A 604 -16.25 -33.05 -5.75
N THR A 605 -15.78 -32.18 -6.64
CA THR A 605 -15.63 -30.74 -6.40
C THR A 605 -16.85 -29.99 -6.89
N LEU A 606 -17.27 -28.96 -6.16
CA LEU A 606 -18.36 -28.11 -6.57
C LEU A 606 -17.87 -27.02 -7.54
N VAL A 607 -18.57 -26.85 -8.67
CA VAL A 607 -18.28 -25.84 -9.69
C VAL A 607 -19.54 -25.09 -10.12
N LYS A 608 -19.38 -23.89 -10.67
CA LYS A 608 -20.51 -23.09 -11.17
C LYS A 608 -21.11 -23.73 -12.43
N ASN A 609 -22.42 -23.94 -12.43
CA ASN A 609 -23.20 -24.46 -13.54
C ASN A 609 -23.16 -23.47 -14.72
N ARG A 610 -23.06 -23.96 -15.97
CA ARG A 610 -22.68 -23.16 -17.16
C ARG A 610 -23.78 -23.09 -18.23
#